data_AF-A0A3M8P5G9-F1
#
_entry.id   AF-A0A3M8P5G9-F1
#
_cell.length_a   1.000
_cell.length_b   1.000
_cell.length_c   1.000
_cell.angle_alpha   90.00
_cell.angle_beta   90.00
_cell.angle_gamma   90.00
#
_symmetry.space_group_name_H-M   'P 1'
#
loop_
_entity.id
_entity.type
_entity.pdbx_description
1 polymer ?
#
loop_
_entity_poly.entity_id
_entity_poly.type
_entity_poly.pdbx_seq_one_letter_code
_entity_poly.pdbx_strand_id
1 'polypeptide(L)'
;MNSNKINRTGERILGIIGAVFNVLVIFLMIFLLTSLSGFEGSPEQQQLEQEIMNDPALSDPEEAQMVVDAVNVFIGGSGIVFWVIIAILVISTIFAILAIVNLKGDRNPRLAGLFFILAGVFAGLLSITSILFYIAAIMCFARKPPLQDDMLRKDDTVRREDETPYRPL
;
A
#
# COMPACT_ATOMS: atom_id res chain seq x y z
N MET A 1 34.81 16.97 5.68
CA MET A 1 34.40 15.55 5.66
C MET A 1 32.91 15.48 5.34
N ASN A 2 32.53 15.33 4.07
CA ASN A 2 31.14 15.02 3.72
C ASN A 2 30.99 13.50 3.71
N SER A 3 30.42 12.96 4.79
CA SER A 3 29.98 11.56 4.84
C SER A 3 28.87 11.39 3.81
N ASN A 4 29.18 10.77 2.66
CA ASN A 4 28.18 10.27 1.71
C ASN A 4 27.39 9.13 2.39
N LYS A 5 26.46 9.49 3.28
CA LYS A 5 25.46 8.57 3.80
C LYS A 5 24.60 8.15 2.62
N ILE A 6 24.54 6.86 2.32
CA ILE A 6 23.66 6.36 1.27
C ILE A 6 22.22 6.72 1.66
N ASN A 7 21.63 7.64 0.90
CA ASN A 7 20.29 8.11 1.15
C ASN A 7 19.29 6.97 0.85
N ARG A 8 18.65 6.42 1.89
CA ARG A 8 17.47 5.52 1.80
C ARG A 8 16.17 6.25 1.49
N THR A 9 16.30 7.41 0.83
CA THR A 9 15.20 8.31 0.52
C THR A 9 14.22 7.70 -0.47
N GLY A 10 14.69 6.93 -1.47
CA GLY A 10 13.83 6.25 -2.45
C GLY A 10 12.87 5.23 -1.83
N GLU A 11 13.39 4.31 -1.00
CA GLU A 11 12.59 3.31 -0.26
C GLU A 11 11.54 3.99 0.62
N ARG A 12 11.94 5.07 1.32
CA ARG A 12 11.05 5.83 2.19
C ARG A 12 9.96 6.57 1.42
N ILE A 13 10.31 7.25 0.33
CA ILE A 13 9.35 7.98 -0.50
C ILE A 13 8.33 7.01 -1.09
N LEU A 14 8.77 5.88 -1.63
CA LEU A 14 7.88 4.90 -2.24
C LEU A 14 6.92 4.28 -1.21
N GLY A 15 7.43 3.97 -0.01
CA GLY A 15 6.62 3.52 1.11
C GLY A 15 5.58 4.55 1.57
N ILE A 16 5.96 5.83 1.66
CA ILE A 16 5.05 6.92 2.02
C ILE A 16 3.96 7.08 0.95
N ILE A 17 4.33 7.09 -0.34
CA ILE A 17 3.38 7.18 -1.44
C ILE A 17 2.38 6.03 -1.38
N GLY A 18 2.85 4.79 -1.23
CA GLY A 18 2.00 3.61 -1.08
C GLY A 18 1.04 3.72 0.12
N ALA A 19 1.54 4.19 1.27
CA ALA A 19 0.71 4.39 2.46
C ALA A 19 -0.37 5.46 2.25
N VAL A 20 -0.03 6.58 1.61
CA VAL A 20 -0.98 7.66 1.29
C VAL A 20 -2.08 7.15 0.37
N PHE A 21 -1.73 6.43 -0.70
CA PHE A 21 -2.74 5.82 -1.58
C PHE A 21 -3.59 4.80 -0.83
N ASN A 22 -3.02 4.01 0.07
CA ASN A 22 -3.78 3.04 0.86
C ASN A 22 -4.80 3.71 1.76
N VAL A 23 -4.43 4.81 2.43
CA VAL A 23 -5.35 5.62 3.24
C VAL A 23 -6.43 6.25 2.37
N LEU A 24 -6.09 6.73 1.18
CA LEU A 24 -7.05 7.28 0.24
C LEU A 24 -8.09 6.24 -0.20
N VAL A 25 -7.66 5.01 -0.50
CA VAL A 25 -8.55 3.89 -0.83
C VAL A 25 -9.47 3.55 0.36
N ILE A 26 -8.94 3.52 1.58
CA ILE A 26 -9.74 3.31 2.80
C ILE A 26 -10.82 4.39 2.92
N PHE A 27 -10.45 5.66 2.74
CA PHE A 27 -11.38 6.77 2.81
C PHE A 27 -12.49 6.67 1.76
N LEU A 28 -12.13 6.36 0.50
CA LEU A 28 -13.11 6.16 -0.58
C LEU A 28 -14.05 4.98 -0.30
N MET A 29 -13.53 3.88 0.24
CA MET A 29 -14.33 2.72 0.63
C MET A 29 -15.33 3.05 1.75
N ILE A 30 -14.89 3.75 2.79
CA ILE A 30 -15.77 4.19 3.88
C ILE A 30 -16.84 5.13 3.33
N PHE A 31 -16.46 6.11 2.53
CA PHE A 31 -17.41 7.04 1.91
C PHE A 31 -18.46 6.29 1.07
N LEU A 32 -18.03 5.42 0.17
CA LEU A 32 -18.92 4.60 -0.66
C LEU A 32 -19.86 3.75 0.18
N LEU A 33 -19.35 3.08 1.21
CA LEU A 33 -20.16 2.25 2.10
C LEU A 33 -21.21 3.09 2.83
N THR A 34 -20.83 4.23 3.41
CA THR A 34 -21.78 5.12 4.10
C THR A 34 -22.83 5.70 3.15
N SER A 35 -22.48 5.97 1.89
CA SER A 35 -23.44 6.39 0.86
C SER A 35 -24.43 5.28 0.51
N LEU A 36 -23.95 4.05 0.34
CA LEU A 36 -24.80 2.89 0.04
C LEU A 36 -25.72 2.54 1.23
N SER A 37 -25.20 2.56 2.45
CA SER A 37 -26.01 2.35 3.66
C SER A 37 -27.06 3.45 3.87
N GLY A 38 -26.77 4.68 3.43
CA GLY A 38 -27.75 5.78 3.45
C GLY A 38 -28.83 5.65 2.38
N PHE A 39 -28.55 4.90 1.31
CA PHE A 39 -29.51 4.59 0.25
C PHE A 39 -30.42 3.42 0.63
N GLU A 40 -29.93 2.49 1.45
CA GLU A 40 -30.68 1.35 1.97
C GLU A 40 -31.90 1.80 2.79
N GLY A 41 -33.10 1.37 2.38
CA GLY A 41 -34.38 1.75 2.98
C GLY A 41 -34.85 3.17 2.68
N SER A 42 -34.15 3.91 1.81
CA SER A 42 -34.52 5.27 1.43
C SER A 42 -35.72 5.29 0.46
N PRO A 43 -36.49 6.39 0.40
CA PRO A 43 -37.54 6.56 -0.61
C PRO A 43 -36.97 6.54 -2.05
N GLU A 44 -35.70 6.88 -2.24
CA GLU A 44 -35.02 6.82 -3.54
C GLU A 44 -34.79 5.37 -3.99
N GLN A 45 -34.46 4.46 -3.06
CA GLN A 45 -34.38 3.03 -3.38
C GLN A 45 -35.74 2.48 -3.80
N GLN A 46 -36.81 2.81 -3.08
CA GLN A 46 -38.16 2.35 -3.41
C GLN A 46 -38.63 2.88 -4.77
N GLN A 47 -38.25 4.11 -5.12
CA GLN A 47 -38.52 4.67 -6.45
C GLN A 47 -37.74 3.93 -7.53
N LEU A 48 -36.45 3.63 -7.30
CA LEU A 48 -35.63 2.85 -8.22
C LEU A 48 -36.19 1.44 -8.44
N GLU A 49 -36.62 0.75 -7.37
CA GLU A 49 -37.27 -0.56 -7.49
C GLU A 49 -38.56 -0.49 -8.32
N GLN A 50 -39.38 0.54 -8.10
CA GLN A 50 -40.60 0.76 -8.88
C GLN A 50 -40.32 1.10 -10.34
N GLU A 51 -39.26 1.85 -10.63
CA GLU A 51 -38.85 2.14 -12.01
C GLU A 51 -38.40 0.86 -12.73
N ILE A 52 -37.62 0.00 -12.06
CA ILE A 52 -37.18 -1.29 -12.62
C ILE A 52 -38.37 -2.22 -12.83
N MET A 53 -39.31 -2.30 -11.88
CA MET A 53 -40.51 -3.13 -12.01
C MET A 53 -41.47 -2.68 -13.12
N ASN A 54 -41.45 -1.39 -13.48
CA ASN A 54 -42.30 -0.82 -14.52
C ASN A 54 -41.55 -0.59 -15.84
N ASP A 55 -40.30 -1.05 -15.97
CA ASP A 55 -39.49 -0.85 -17.16
C ASP A 55 -40.04 -1.70 -18.33
N PRO A 56 -40.52 -1.08 -19.43
CA PRO A 56 -41.01 -1.82 -20.59
C PRO A 56 -39.91 -2.60 -21.35
N ALA A 57 -38.62 -2.36 -21.06
CA ALA A 57 -37.52 -3.17 -21.58
C ALA A 57 -37.41 -4.54 -20.90
N LEU A 58 -37.92 -4.67 -19.67
CA LEU A 58 -38.01 -5.93 -18.94
C LEU A 58 -39.40 -6.53 -19.18
N SER A 59 -39.52 -7.27 -20.28
CA SER A 59 -40.78 -7.85 -20.74
C SER A 59 -41.33 -8.97 -19.83
N ASP A 60 -40.51 -9.52 -18.93
CA ASP A 60 -40.91 -10.55 -17.97
C ASP A 60 -40.85 -9.98 -16.53
N PRO A 61 -41.97 -10.02 -15.76
CA PRO A 61 -41.99 -9.64 -14.35
C PRO A 61 -40.97 -10.39 -13.49
N GLU A 62 -40.65 -11.63 -13.85
CA GLU A 62 -39.68 -12.46 -13.12
C GLU A 62 -38.24 -11.95 -13.31
N GLU A 63 -37.92 -11.45 -14.51
CA GLU A 63 -36.61 -10.81 -14.80
C GLU A 63 -36.43 -9.51 -14.02
N ALA A 64 -37.47 -8.66 -13.97
CA ALA A 64 -37.44 -7.43 -13.19
C ALA A 64 -37.27 -7.69 -11.69
N GLN A 65 -37.94 -8.71 -11.16
CA GLN A 65 -37.80 -9.12 -9.75
C GLN A 65 -36.37 -9.60 -9.45
N MET A 66 -35.76 -10.39 -10.33
CA MET A 66 -34.36 -10.83 -10.16
C MET A 66 -33.37 -9.67 -10.12
N VAL A 67 -33.58 -8.63 -10.95
CA VAL A 67 -32.72 -7.44 -10.97
C VAL A 67 -32.85 -6.67 -9.65
N VAL A 68 -34.08 -6.46 -9.16
CA VAL A 68 -34.34 -5.80 -7.87
C VAL A 68 -33.70 -6.58 -6.72
N ASP A 69 -33.89 -7.89 -6.68
CA ASP A 69 -33.30 -8.75 -5.63
C ASP A 69 -31.77 -8.70 -5.68
N ALA A 70 -31.15 -8.69 -6.88
CA ALA A 70 -29.70 -8.57 -7.02
C ALA A 70 -29.18 -7.22 -6.49
N VAL A 71 -29.87 -6.12 -6.80
CA VAL A 71 -29.56 -4.77 -6.29
C VAL A 71 -29.69 -4.72 -4.76
N ASN A 72 -30.76 -5.29 -4.22
CA ASN A 72 -31.01 -5.33 -2.78
C ASN A 72 -30.00 -6.18 -2.02
N VAL A 73 -29.60 -7.33 -2.57
CA VAL A 73 -28.52 -8.15 -2.02
C VAL A 73 -27.17 -7.43 -2.09
N PHE A 74 -26.90 -6.69 -3.17
CA PHE A 74 -25.68 -5.90 -3.28
C PHE A 74 -25.62 -4.76 -2.26
N ILE A 75 -26.73 -4.03 -2.07
CA ILE A 75 -26.80 -2.91 -1.12
C ILE A 75 -26.81 -3.42 0.33
N GLY A 76 -27.72 -4.34 0.69
CA GLY A 76 -27.90 -4.81 2.07
C GLY A 76 -26.93 -5.92 2.51
N GLY A 77 -26.46 -6.75 1.58
CA GLY A 77 -25.55 -7.87 1.87
C GLY A 77 -24.08 -7.49 1.96
N SER A 78 -23.71 -6.29 1.51
CA SER A 78 -22.31 -5.85 1.41
C SER A 78 -21.74 -5.30 2.73
N GLY A 79 -22.57 -4.89 3.70
CA GLY A 79 -22.13 -4.21 4.91
C GLY A 79 -20.98 -4.90 5.65
N ILE A 80 -21.18 -6.12 6.13
CA ILE A 80 -20.20 -6.86 6.95
C ILE A 80 -18.91 -7.15 6.16
N VAL A 81 -19.06 -7.57 4.90
CA VAL A 81 -17.91 -7.94 4.06
C VAL A 81 -17.02 -6.73 3.80
N PHE A 82 -17.62 -5.57 3.49
CA PHE A 82 -16.87 -4.34 3.26
C PHE A 82 -16.18 -3.83 4.54
N TRP A 83 -16.83 -3.93 5.70
CA TRP A 83 -16.20 -3.60 6.99
C TRP A 83 -14.98 -4.48 7.30
N VAL A 84 -15.05 -5.78 6.99
CA VAL A 84 -13.92 -6.70 7.15
C VAL A 84 -12.76 -6.30 6.22
N ILE A 85 -13.06 -5.96 4.96
CA ILE A 85 -12.05 -5.48 4.00
C ILE A 85 -11.38 -4.20 4.50
N ILE A 86 -12.17 -3.23 4.99
CA ILE A 86 -11.66 -1.98 5.57
C ILE A 86 -10.73 -2.28 6.76
N ALA A 87 -11.12 -3.18 7.66
CA ALA A 87 -10.30 -3.57 8.80
C ALA A 87 -8.94 -4.15 8.37
N ILE A 88 -8.94 -5.01 7.33
CA ILE A 88 -7.71 -5.57 6.76
C ILE A 88 -6.82 -4.47 6.15
N LEU A 89 -7.40 -3.50 5.43
CA LEU A 89 -6.66 -2.37 4.86
C LEU A 89 -6.07 -1.45 5.95
N VAL A 90 -6.77 -1.28 7.07
CA VAL A 90 -6.23 -0.55 8.23
C VAL A 90 -5.02 -1.28 8.81
N ILE A 91 -5.10 -2.61 8.97
CA ILE A 91 -3.97 -3.44 9.42
C ILE A 91 -2.79 -3.33 8.45
N SER A 92 -3.06 -3.38 7.13
CA SER A 92 -2.04 -3.13 6.09
C SER A 92 -1.34 -1.78 6.30
N THR A 93 -2.10 -0.73 6.57
CA THR A 93 -1.56 0.62 6.82
C THR A 93 -0.64 0.65 8.04
N ILE A 94 -0.99 -0.07 9.12
CA ILE A 94 -0.14 -0.18 10.32
C ILE A 94 1.21 -0.84 9.95
N PHE A 95 1.18 -1.93 9.19
CA PHE A 95 2.42 -2.58 8.72
C PHE A 95 3.26 -1.65 7.85
N ALA A 96 2.64 -0.88 6.96
CA ALA A 96 3.35 0.10 6.13
C ALA A 96 4.03 1.19 6.98
N ILE A 97 3.36 1.69 8.03
CA ILE A 97 3.93 2.67 8.97
C ILE A 97 5.11 2.05 9.73
N LEU A 98 4.98 0.83 10.23
CA LEU A 98 6.06 0.11 10.93
C LEU A 98 7.27 -0.12 10.01
N ALA A 99 7.04 -0.38 8.72
CA ALA A 99 8.11 -0.48 7.73
C ALA A 99 8.86 0.85 7.59
N ILE A 100 8.12 1.96 7.38
CA ILE A 100 8.68 3.32 7.21
C ILE A 100 9.48 3.76 8.44
N VAL A 101 8.99 3.47 9.65
CA VAL A 101 9.69 3.80 10.91
C VAL A 101 10.98 3.00 11.04
N ASN A 102 10.99 1.71 10.68
CA ASN A 102 12.21 0.89 10.69
C ASN A 102 13.26 1.36 9.68
N LEU A 103 12.83 1.94 8.55
CA LEU A 103 13.69 2.62 7.58
C LEU A 103 14.28 3.95 8.11
N LYS A 104 13.73 4.53 9.19
CA LYS A 104 14.18 5.83 9.72
C LYS A 104 15.53 5.78 10.43
N GLY A 105 15.88 4.64 11.02
CA GLY A 105 17.08 4.49 11.85
C GLY A 105 18.24 3.73 11.23
N ASP A 106 18.18 3.37 9.94
CA ASP A 106 19.12 2.43 9.28
C ASP A 106 19.33 1.10 10.03
N ARG A 107 18.49 0.79 11.03
CA ARG A 107 18.71 -0.34 11.95
C ARG A 107 18.65 -1.67 11.22
N ASN A 108 17.56 -1.92 10.48
CA ASN A 108 17.30 -3.21 9.84
C ASN A 108 16.44 -3.06 8.57
N PRO A 109 17.02 -2.74 7.40
CA PRO A 109 16.27 -2.60 6.15
C PRO A 109 15.60 -3.90 5.69
N ARG A 110 16.18 -5.06 6.03
CA ARG A 110 15.59 -6.37 5.75
C ARG A 110 14.26 -6.57 6.49
N LEU A 111 14.14 -6.06 7.72
CA LEU A 111 12.92 -6.15 8.51
C LEU A 111 11.83 -5.22 7.93
N ALA A 112 12.22 -4.02 7.47
CA ALA A 112 11.31 -3.10 6.80
C ALA A 112 10.76 -3.68 5.49
N GLY A 113 11.60 -4.36 4.70
CA GLY A 113 11.17 -5.06 3.48
C GLY A 113 10.11 -6.14 3.76
N LEU A 114 10.29 -6.92 4.83
CA LEU A 114 9.30 -7.91 5.24
C LEU A 114 7.96 -7.26 5.62
N PHE A 115 7.98 -6.18 6.39
CA PHE A 115 6.76 -5.45 6.74
C PHE A 115 6.03 -4.86 5.52
N PHE A 116 6.76 -4.43 4.48
CA PHE A 116 6.15 -4.01 3.23
C PHE A 116 5.52 -5.17 2.44
N ILE A 117 6.11 -6.37 2.47
CA ILE A 117 5.45 -7.55 1.89
C ILE A 117 4.15 -7.83 2.62
N LEU A 118 4.16 -7.87 3.96
CA LEU A 118 2.94 -8.08 4.73
C LEU A 118 1.89 -6.99 4.43
N ALA A 119 2.31 -5.72 4.38
CA ALA A 119 1.43 -4.62 4.01
C ALA A 119 0.82 -4.82 2.62
N GLY A 120 1.62 -5.24 1.62
CA GLY A 120 1.16 -5.53 0.27
C GLY A 120 0.17 -6.69 0.20
N VAL A 121 0.41 -7.77 0.95
CA VAL A 121 -0.50 -8.94 1.01
C VAL A 121 -1.85 -8.53 1.58
N PHE A 122 -1.87 -7.76 2.67
CA PHE A 122 -3.12 -7.27 3.26
C PHE A 122 -3.77 -6.15 2.43
N ALA A 123 -3.02 -5.37 1.66
CA ALA A 123 -3.54 -4.37 0.74
C ALA A 123 -4.23 -4.98 -0.51
N GLY A 124 -4.12 -6.30 -0.70
CA GLY A 124 -4.71 -7.05 -1.80
C GLY A 124 -3.71 -7.28 -2.93
N LEU A 125 -3.67 -8.50 -3.47
CA LEU A 125 -2.59 -8.98 -4.35
C LEU A 125 -2.38 -8.15 -5.64
N LEU A 126 -3.42 -7.51 -6.15
CA LEU A 126 -3.42 -6.75 -7.43
C LEU A 126 -3.75 -5.26 -7.27
N SER A 127 -3.87 -4.76 -6.04
CA SER A 127 -4.10 -3.35 -5.82
C SER A 127 -2.90 -2.51 -6.26
N ILE A 128 -3.14 -1.31 -6.79
CA ILE A 128 -2.09 -0.34 -7.11
C ILE A 128 -1.23 -0.05 -5.85
N THR A 129 -1.85 -0.05 -4.67
CA THR A 129 -1.18 0.16 -3.38
C THR A 129 -0.24 -0.99 -3.03
N SER A 130 -0.62 -2.24 -3.30
CA SER A 130 0.21 -3.39 -2.99
C SER A 130 1.42 -3.50 -3.90
N ILE A 131 1.27 -3.13 -5.18
CA ILE A 131 2.39 -3.08 -6.13
C ILE A 131 3.47 -2.11 -5.63
N LEU A 132 3.07 -0.93 -5.15
CA LEU A 132 3.99 0.05 -4.56
C LEU A 132 4.71 -0.52 -3.33
N PHE A 133 3.99 -1.24 -2.46
CA PHE A 133 4.60 -1.90 -1.31
C PHE A 133 5.54 -3.05 -1.70
N TYR A 134 5.22 -3.84 -2.72
CA TYR A 134 6.12 -4.90 -3.21
C TYR A 134 7.40 -4.33 -3.82
N ILE A 135 7.31 -3.25 -4.60
CA ILE A 135 8.49 -2.58 -5.14
C ILE A 135 9.36 -2.03 -3.99
N ALA A 136 8.74 -1.41 -2.98
CA ALA A 136 9.47 -0.93 -1.79
C ALA A 136 10.15 -2.08 -1.03
N ALA A 137 9.47 -3.23 -0.90
CA ALA A 137 10.03 -4.43 -0.28
C ALA A 137 11.24 -4.98 -1.06
N ILE A 138 11.12 -5.10 -2.39
CA ILE A 138 12.22 -5.57 -3.25
C ILE A 138 13.40 -4.60 -3.15
N MET A 139 13.17 -3.28 -3.14
CA MET A 139 14.24 -2.29 -2.96
C MET A 139 14.92 -2.41 -1.59
N CYS A 140 14.17 -2.72 -0.53
CA CYS A 140 14.73 -2.98 0.80
C CYS A 140 15.63 -4.23 0.83
N PHE A 141 15.32 -5.27 0.05
CA PHE A 141 16.11 -6.50 -0.02
C PHE A 141 17.27 -6.44 -1.01
N ALA A 142 17.08 -5.82 -2.17
CA ALA A 142 18.09 -5.74 -3.22
C ALA A 142 19.25 -4.82 -2.88
N ARG A 143 19.04 -3.83 -1.99
CA ARG A 143 20.06 -2.85 -1.65
C ARG A 143 21.05 -3.42 -0.63
N LYS A 144 22.25 -3.78 -1.10
CA LYS A 144 23.38 -4.17 -0.24
C LYS A 144 23.72 -2.99 0.69
N PRO A 145 23.91 -3.21 2.00
CA PRO A 145 24.41 -2.16 2.89
C PRO A 145 25.75 -1.64 2.35
N PRO A 146 26.05 -0.32 2.47
CA PRO A 146 27.36 0.19 2.11
C PRO A 146 28.40 -0.66 2.85
N LEU A 147 29.22 -1.34 2.06
CA LEU A 147 30.20 -2.26 2.58
C LEU A 147 31.16 -1.49 3.47
N GLN A 148 31.43 -2.10 4.61
CA GLN A 148 32.59 -1.90 5.45
C GLN A 148 33.91 -1.86 4.64
N ASP A 149 33.89 -2.33 3.38
CA ASP A 149 34.96 -2.24 2.37
C ASP A 149 35.40 -0.81 2.03
N ASP A 150 34.55 0.22 2.06
CA ASP A 150 35.02 1.59 1.79
C ASP A 150 35.84 2.15 2.97
N MET A 151 35.71 1.59 4.18
CA MET A 151 36.58 1.95 5.32
C MET A 151 37.92 1.20 5.25
N LEU A 152 37.91 -0.09 4.90
CA LEU A 152 39.13 -0.88 4.69
C LEU A 152 39.94 -0.40 3.48
N ARG A 153 39.29 -0.12 2.35
CA ARG A 153 39.94 0.41 1.14
C ARG A 153 40.57 1.79 1.36
N LYS A 154 39.94 2.63 2.19
CA LYS A 154 40.47 3.96 2.50
C LYS A 154 41.69 3.88 3.42
N ASP A 155 41.70 2.96 4.38
CA ASP A 155 42.84 2.70 5.27
C ASP A 155 44.05 2.17 4.47
N ASP A 156 43.82 1.25 3.54
CA ASP A 156 44.86 0.70 2.65
C ASP A 156 45.47 1.76 1.70
N THR A 157 44.65 2.70 1.20
CA THR A 157 45.15 3.79 0.34
C THR A 157 45.97 4.82 1.12
N VAL A 158 45.56 5.13 2.35
CA VAL A 158 46.29 6.09 3.21
C VAL A 158 47.64 5.50 3.62
N ARG A 159 47.67 4.24 4.04
CA ARG A 159 48.90 3.55 4.43
C ARG A 159 49.92 3.43 3.28
N ARG A 160 49.46 3.31 2.03
CA ARG A 160 50.34 3.26 0.85
C ARG A 160 50.96 4.60 0.47
N GLU A 161 50.29 5.72 0.72
CA GLU A 161 50.85 7.05 0.46
C GLU A 161 51.97 7.38 1.46
N ASP A 162 51.81 6.97 2.72
CA ASP A 162 52.77 7.20 3.80
C ASP A 162 54.07 6.38 3.66
N GLU A 163 54.04 5.28 2.90
CA GLU A 163 55.20 4.38 2.70
C GLU A 163 56.03 4.71 1.45
N THR A 164 55.70 5.73 0.66
CA THR A 164 56.55 6.12 -0.47
C THR A 164 57.79 6.87 0.02
N PRO A 165 59.01 6.31 -0.10
CA PRO A 165 60.22 7.02 0.28
C PRO A 165 60.40 8.14 -0.74
N TYR A 166 60.31 9.38 -0.28
CA TYR A 166 60.68 10.57 -1.06
C TYR A 166 62.02 10.29 -1.76
N ARG A 167 61.99 10.08 -3.08
CA ARG A 167 63.19 10.07 -3.92
C ARG A 167 63.25 11.44 -4.62
N PRO A 168 63.90 12.45 -4.03
CA PRO A 168 64.23 13.65 -4.78
C PRO A 168 65.23 13.27 -5.89
N LEU A 169 64.95 13.76 -7.09
CA LEU A 169 65.79 13.65 -8.29
C LEU A 169 67.06 14.50 -8.15
#